data_AF-A0A392RJ29-F1
#
_entry.id   AF-A0A392RJ29-F1
#
_cell.length_a   1.000
_cell.length_b   1.000
_cell.length_c   1.000
_cell.angle_alpha   90.00
_cell.angle_beta   90.00
_cell.angle_gamma   90.00
#
_symmetry.space_group_name_H-M   'P 1'
#
loop_
_entity.id
_entity.type
_entity.pdbx_description
1 polymer ?
#
loop_
_entity_poly.entity_id
_entity_poly.type
_entity_poly.pdbx_seq_one_letter_code
_entity_poly.pdbx_strand_id
1 'polypeptide(L)' 'MLETASSQFHNVVAQIRALNAGMELNVDGLDEEKEVRDGQVVPPQDEDE' A
#
# COMPACT_ATOMS: atom_id res chain seq x y z
N MET A 1 -18.45 -8.97 -0.17
CA MET A 1 -17.72 -8.10 -1.13
C MET A 1 -16.56 -7.40 -0.44
N LEU A 2 -16.80 -6.64 0.64
CA LEU A 2 -15.74 -5.97 1.42
C LEU A 2 -14.72 -6.95 2.02
N GLU A 3 -15.18 -8.05 2.63
CA GLU A 3 -14.28 -9.08 3.20
C GLU A 3 -13.40 -9.75 2.13
N THR A 4 -13.95 -9.95 0.92
CA THR A 4 -13.21 -10.51 -0.21
C THR A 4 -12.14 -9.54 -0.71
N ALA A 5 -12.48 -8.25 -0.86
CA ALA A 5 -11.54 -7.21 -1.26
C ALA A 5 -10.42 -7.03 -0.22
N SER A 6 -10.77 -7.03 1.07
CA SER A 6 -9.80 -7.02 2.16
C SER A 6 -8.87 -8.23 2.10
N SER A 7 -9.40 -9.44 1.91
CA SER A 7 -8.57 -10.65 1.80
C SER A 7 -7.62 -10.61 0.60
N GLN A 8 -8.06 -10.05 -0.53
CA GLN A 8 -7.22 -9.88 -1.73
C GLN A 8 -6.09 -8.89 -1.48
N PHE A 9 -6.36 -7.76 -0.83
CA PHE A 9 -5.34 -6.79 -0.45
C PHE A 9 -4.25 -7.41 0.42
N HIS A 10 -4.63 -8.11 1.49
CA HIS A 10 -3.69 -8.82 2.36
C HIS A 10 -2.85 -9.85 1.60
N ASN A 11 -3.46 -10.55 0.63
CA ASN A 11 -2.76 -11.52 -0.19
C ASN A 11 -1.68 -10.85 -1.07
N VAL A 12 -1.99 -9.72 -1.70
CA VAL A 12 -1.03 -8.94 -2.48
C VAL A 12 0.13 -8.46 -1.61
N VAL A 13 -0.15 -7.90 -0.43
CA VAL A 13 0.89 -7.47 0.53
C VAL A 13 1.79 -8.64 0.93
N ALA A 14 1.22 -9.82 1.19
CA ALA A 14 1.99 -11.02 1.52
C ALA A 14 2.90 -11.46 0.37
N GLN A 15 2.42 -11.43 -0.88
CA GLN A 15 3.23 -11.77 -2.05
C GLN A 15 4.39 -10.78 -2.25
N ILE A 16 4.14 -9.47 -2.12
CA ILE A 16 5.18 -8.44 -2.24
C ILE A 16 6.26 -8.65 -1.17
N ARG A 17 5.88 -8.93 0.08
CA ARG A 17 6.83 -9.25 1.16
C ARG A 17 7.68 -10.48 0.84
N ALA A 18 7.06 -11.54 0.30
CA ALA A 18 7.76 -12.76 -0.06
C ALA A 18 8.75 -12.56 -1.21
N LEU A 19 8.38 -11.78 -2.24
CA LEU A 19 9.23 -11.47 -3.39
C LEU A 19 10.39 -10.54 -3.04
N ASN A 20 10.23 -9.68 -2.03
CA ASN A 20 11.25 -8.74 -1.56
C ASN A 20 11.90 -9.22 -0.26
N ALA A 21 12.07 -10.54 -0.11
CA ALA A 21 12.71 -11.13 1.06
C ALA A 21 14.13 -10.54 1.26
N GLY A 22 14.37 -9.93 2.43
CA GLY A 22 15.64 -9.27 2.77
C GLY A 22 15.65 -7.75 2.56
N MET A 23 14.56 -7.16 2.11
CA MET A 23 14.35 -5.71 2.08
C MET A 23 13.35 -5.29 3.16
N GLU A 24 13.60 -4.16 3.81
CA GLU A 24 12.63 -3.55 4.71
C GLU A 24 11.61 -2.76 3.86
N LEU A 25 10.40 -3.31 3.73
CA LEU A 25 9.29 -2.63 3.08
C LEU A 25 8.64 -1.68 4.08
N ASN A 26 8.47 -0.42 3.68
CA ASN A 26 7.62 0.49 4.42
C ASN A 26 6.16 0.03 4.26
N VAL A 27 5.54 -0.33 5.38
CA VAL A 27 4.15 -0.79 5.45
C VAL A 27 3.27 0.13 6.29
N ASP A 28 3.81 1.27 6.73
CA ASP A 28 3.09 2.23 7.56
C ASP A 28 2.03 2.94 6.73
N GLY A 29 0.81 2.99 7.28
CA GLY A 29 -0.33 3.67 6.67
C GLY A 29 -0.91 2.97 5.44
N LEU A 30 -0.63 1.67 5.21
CA LEU A 30 -1.26 0.90 4.12
C LEU A 30 -2.80 0.80 4.24
N ASP A 31 -3.36 1.19 5.37
CA ASP A 31 -4.78 1.32 5.65
C ASP A 31 -5.40 2.64 5.17
N GLU A 32 -4.56 3.59 4.71
CA GLU A 32 -4.96 4.89 4.19
C GLU A 32 -4.71 4.99 2.67
N GLU A 33 -5.41 5.92 2.01
CA GLU A 33 -5.07 6.29 0.63
C GLU A 33 -3.71 6.99 0.63
N LYS A 34 -2.87 6.61 -0.33
CA LYS A 34 -1.54 7.21 -0.55
C LYS A 34 -1.25 7.24 -2.04
N GLU A 35 -0.38 8.16 -2.42
CA GLU A 35 0.11 8.33 -3.79
C GLU A 35 1.60 8.09 -3.85
N VAL A 36 2.09 7.68 -5.04
CA VAL A 36 3.53 7.64 -5.32
C VAL A 36 3.91 8.87 -6.11
N ARG A 37 4.73 9.73 -5.50
CA ARG A 37 5.27 10.94 -6.14
C ARG A 37 6.79 10.93 -6.01
N ASP A 38 7.50 11.10 -7.12
CA ASP A 38 8.97 11.07 -7.17
C ASP A 38 9.58 9.80 -6.52
N GLY A 39 8.87 8.67 -6.62
CA GLY A 39 9.29 7.40 -6.01
C GLY A 39 9.08 7.31 -4.49
N GLN A 40 8.45 8.31 -3.87
CA GLN A 40 8.09 8.32 -2.46
C GLN A 40 6.58 8.13 -2.28
N VAL A 41 6.21 7.32 -1.30
CA VAL A 41 4.82 7.18 -0.87
C VAL A 41 4.47 8.38 0.00
N VAL A 42 3.50 9.18 -0.43
CA VAL A 42 3.05 10.40 0.23
C VAL A 42 1.53 10.38 0.44
N PRO A 43 0.98 11.13 1.41
CA PRO A 43 -0.46 11.35 1.48
C PRO A 43 -0.99 11.96 0.17
N PRO A 44 -2.24 11.68 -0.21
CA PRO A 44 -2.86 12.33 -1.35
C PRO A 44 -2.81 13.85 -1.17
N GLN A 45 -2.63 14.57 -2.28
CA GLN A 45 -2.87 16.02 -2.24
C GLN A 45 -4.37 16.23 -2.14
N ASP A 46 -4.79 17.14 -1.26
CA ASP A 46 -6.14 17.67 -1.36
C ASP A 46 -6.28 18.26 -2.77
N GLU A 47 -7.21 17.73 -3.56
CA GLU A 47 -7.62 18.39 -4.78
C GLU A 47 -8.27 19.71 -4.33
N ASP A 48 -7.58 20.83 -4.44
CA ASP A 48 -8.20 22.15 -4.26
C ASP A 48 -9.45 22.19 -5.17
N GLU A 49 -10.64 22.38 -4.57
CA GLU A 49 -11.98 22.31 -5.22
C GLU A 49 -12.11 23.06 -6.56
#